data_AF-A0A2N6A7E7-F1
#
_entry.id   AF-A0A2N6A7E7-F1
#
_cell.length_a   1.000
_cell.length_b   1.000
_cell.length_c   1.000
_cell.angle_alpha   90.00
_cell.angle_beta   90.00
_cell.angle_gamma   90.00
#
_symmetry.space_group_name_H-M   'P 1'
#
loop_
_entity.id
_entity.type
_entity.pdbx_description
1 polymer ?
#
loop_
_entity_poly.entity_id
_entity_poly.type
_entity_poly.pdbx_seq_one_letter_code
_entity_poly.pdbx_strand_id
1 'polypeptide(L)'
;MDNQTKISIVLFILIIGLLLYNFLVITRKTITNTKWYIKKFGKKIPCIICGHETYLIDKINAHGKSFAFEIPLNNGTTHFCHECLSLLAIECAWCDRQILFEDKTIVYQAMDICLVPKNIKLYFTDPVYIFGCNHEKCVGRHIA
;
A
#
# COMPACT_ATOMS: atom_id res chain seq x y z
N MET A 1 -53.41 -11.28 -20.83
CA MET A 1 -52.00 -11.73 -20.71
C MET A 1 -52.02 -13.05 -19.97
N ASP A 2 -51.65 -14.14 -20.63
CA ASP A 2 -51.78 -15.49 -20.07
C ASP A 2 -50.68 -15.78 -19.04
N ASN A 3 -50.79 -16.90 -18.32
CA ASN A 3 -49.82 -17.22 -17.27
C ASN A 3 -48.42 -17.57 -17.84
N GLN A 4 -48.36 -18.10 -19.07
CA GLN A 4 -47.13 -18.43 -19.79
C GLN A 4 -46.31 -17.19 -20.14
N THR A 5 -46.96 -16.12 -20.58
CA THR A 5 -46.32 -14.84 -20.91
C THR A 5 -45.75 -14.15 -19.66
N LYS A 6 -46.43 -14.24 -18.51
CA LYS A 6 -45.89 -13.73 -17.23
C LYS A 6 -44.63 -14.46 -16.78
N ILE A 7 -44.64 -15.80 -16.86
CA ILE A 7 -43.48 -16.63 -16.48
C ILE A 7 -42.28 -16.34 -17.37
N SER A 8 -42.51 -16.17 -18.68
CA SER A 8 -41.46 -15.86 -19.66
C SER A 8 -40.79 -14.50 -19.38
N ILE A 9 -41.58 -13.48 -19.02
CA ILE A 9 -41.05 -12.15 -18.70
C ILE A 9 -40.19 -12.18 -17.43
N VAL A 10 -40.64 -12.90 -16.39
CA VAL A 10 -39.89 -13.02 -15.13
C VAL A 10 -38.55 -13.73 -15.33
N LEU A 11 -38.53 -14.80 -16.11
CA LEU A 11 -37.29 -15.50 -16.49
C LEU A 11 -36.34 -14.59 -17.26
N PHE A 12 -36.86 -13.79 -18.19
CA PHE A 12 -36.06 -12.87 -18.99
C PHE A 12 -35.38 -11.79 -18.12
N ILE A 13 -36.11 -11.22 -17.16
CA ILE A 13 -35.57 -10.23 -16.21
C ILE A 13 -34.48 -10.86 -15.33
N LEU A 14 -34.67 -12.08 -14.85
CA LEU A 14 -33.67 -12.78 -14.03
C LEU A 14 -32.39 -13.05 -14.81
N ILE A 15 -32.49 -13.47 -16.08
CA ILE A 15 -31.33 -13.71 -16.95
C ILE A 15 -30.56 -12.41 -17.19
N ILE A 16 -31.25 -11.31 -17.51
CA ILE A 16 -30.62 -10.00 -17.70
C ILE A 16 -29.91 -9.55 -16.42
N GLY A 17 -30.56 -9.70 -15.26
CA GLY A 17 -29.95 -9.37 -13.97
C GLY A 17 -28.66 -10.16 -13.71
N LEU A 18 -28.64 -11.45 -14.04
CA LEU A 18 -27.49 -12.34 -13.88
C LEU A 18 -26.34 -11.97 -14.83
N LEU A 19 -26.66 -11.57 -16.07
CA LEU A 19 -25.69 -11.09 -17.04
C LEU A 19 -25.07 -9.75 -16.61
N LEU A 20 -25.88 -8.80 -16.13
CA LEU A 20 -25.41 -7.51 -15.62
C LEU A 20 -24.53 -7.68 -14.38
N TYR A 21 -24.89 -8.58 -13.47
CA TYR A 21 -24.07 -8.89 -12.28
C TYR A 21 -22.69 -9.41 -12.65
N ASN A 22 -22.61 -10.41 -13.55
CA ASN A 22 -21.33 -10.95 -14.01
C ASN A 22 -20.48 -9.91 -14.73
N PHE A 23 -21.11 -9.07 -15.55
CA PHE A 23 -20.42 -7.96 -16.23
C PHE A 23 -19.82 -6.96 -15.23
N LEU A 24 -20.55 -6.60 -14.18
CA LEU A 24 -20.04 -5.73 -13.09
C LEU A 24 -18.88 -6.35 -12.32
N VAL A 25 -18.90 -7.66 -12.07
CA VAL A 25 -17.79 -8.36 -11.41
C VAL A 25 -16.54 -8.43 -12.29
N ILE A 26 -16.70 -8.70 -13.58
CA ILE A 26 -15.58 -8.75 -14.55
C ILE A 26 -14.96 -7.36 -14.71
N THR A 27 -15.77 -6.33 -14.86
CA THR A 27 -15.28 -4.94 -15.00
C THR A 27 -14.53 -4.46 -13.75
N ARG A 28 -14.98 -4.85 -12.54
CA ARG A 28 -14.20 -4.63 -11.31
C ARG A 28 -12.83 -5.31 -11.33
N LYS A 29 -12.75 -6.53 -11.87
CA LYS A 29 -11.48 -7.28 -11.96
C LYS A 29 -10.50 -6.61 -12.93
N THR A 30 -10.96 -6.04 -14.04
CA THR A 30 -10.12 -5.31 -15.01
C THR A 30 -9.52 -3.99 -14.50
N ILE A 31 -10.09 -3.37 -13.46
CA ILE A 31 -9.52 -2.16 -12.84
C ILE A 31 -8.12 -2.44 -12.24
N THR A 32 -7.79 -3.68 -11.90
CA THR A 32 -6.44 -4.01 -11.41
C THR A 32 -5.36 -3.90 -12.51
N ASN A 33 -5.74 -3.97 -13.79
CA ASN A 33 -4.83 -3.82 -14.93
C ASN A 33 -4.54 -2.36 -15.31
N THR A 34 -5.24 -1.36 -14.73
CA THR A 34 -4.97 0.05 -15.02
C THR A 34 -3.68 0.56 -14.39
N LYS A 35 -3.13 -0.12 -13.37
CA LYS A 35 -1.84 0.24 -12.75
C LYS A 35 -0.67 0.24 -13.74
N TRP A 36 -0.67 -0.68 -14.71
CA TRP A 36 0.33 -0.68 -15.79
C TRP A 36 0.15 0.48 -16.77
N TYR A 37 -1.11 0.87 -17.06
CA TYR A 37 -1.44 1.99 -17.93
C TYR A 37 -1.03 3.34 -17.30
N ILE A 38 -1.23 3.49 -16.00
CA ILE A 38 -0.80 4.67 -15.22
C ILE A 38 0.73 4.81 -15.22
N LYS A 39 1.50 3.71 -15.20
CA LYS A 39 2.98 3.81 -15.30
C LYS A 39 3.46 4.21 -16.71
N LYS A 40 2.78 3.73 -17.76
CA LYS A 40 3.18 3.98 -19.16
C LYS A 40 2.80 5.39 -19.67
N PHE A 41 1.72 5.96 -19.15
CA PHE A 41 1.21 7.28 -19.54
C PHE A 41 1.11 8.28 -18.38
N GLY A 42 1.67 7.93 -17.22
CA GLY A 42 1.60 8.73 -16.01
C GLY A 42 2.45 9.98 -16.11
N LYS A 43 1.87 11.11 -15.68
CA LYS A 43 2.60 12.36 -15.51
C LYS A 43 3.72 12.15 -14.49
N LYS A 44 4.93 12.55 -14.84
CA LYS A 44 6.04 12.65 -13.91
C LYS A 44 5.87 13.87 -13.02
N ILE A 45 6.19 13.71 -11.75
CA ILE A 45 6.07 14.71 -10.69
C ILE A 45 7.49 15.06 -10.22
N PRO A 46 7.81 16.34 -10.08
CA PRO A 46 9.11 16.74 -9.55
C PRO A 46 9.18 16.49 -8.03
N CYS A 47 10.31 15.95 -7.60
CA CYS A 47 10.67 15.84 -6.19
C CYS A 47 11.41 17.09 -5.72
N ILE A 48 10.96 17.69 -4.61
CA ILE A 48 11.52 18.94 -4.08
C ILE A 48 12.92 18.73 -3.46
N ILE A 49 13.14 17.59 -2.79
CA ILE A 49 14.39 17.37 -2.02
C ILE A 49 15.54 16.93 -2.92
N CYS A 50 15.33 15.96 -3.81
CA CYS A 50 16.40 15.41 -4.66
C CYS A 50 16.40 15.96 -6.09
N GLY A 51 15.36 16.68 -6.51
CA GLY A 51 15.23 17.19 -7.89
C GLY A 51 14.90 16.12 -8.93
N HIS A 52 14.84 14.83 -8.57
CA HIS A 52 14.44 13.76 -9.48
C HIS A 52 12.96 13.82 -9.82
N GLU A 53 12.63 13.37 -11.03
CA GLU A 53 11.26 13.14 -11.42
C GLU A 53 10.80 11.74 -11.00
N THR A 54 9.54 11.63 -10.58
CA THR A 54 8.95 10.37 -10.15
C THR A 54 7.55 10.19 -10.72
N TYR A 55 7.10 8.95 -10.87
CA TYR A 55 5.69 8.69 -11.18
C TYR A 55 4.84 8.85 -9.92
N LEU A 56 3.51 9.00 -10.10
CA LEU A 56 2.57 8.99 -8.98
C LEU A 56 2.53 7.62 -8.30
N ILE A 57 2.53 6.55 -9.10
CA ILE A 57 2.53 5.17 -8.64
C ILE A 57 3.69 4.43 -9.30
N ASP A 58 4.61 3.90 -8.51
CA ASP A 58 5.66 3.02 -8.98
C ASP A 58 6.03 1.94 -7.94
N LYS A 59 6.93 1.03 -8.31
CA LYS A 59 7.52 0.05 -7.42
C LYS A 59 8.66 0.66 -6.61
N ILE A 60 8.63 0.42 -5.31
CA ILE A 60 9.75 0.67 -4.39
C ILE A 60 10.42 -0.67 -4.10
N ASN A 61 11.76 -0.68 -4.06
CA ASN A 61 12.56 -1.87 -3.79
C ASN A 61 13.41 -1.65 -2.52
N ALA A 62 12.84 -1.96 -1.35
CA ALA A 62 13.51 -1.75 -0.08
C ALA A 62 13.72 -3.06 0.67
N HIS A 63 14.91 -3.24 1.25
CA HIS A 63 15.26 -4.43 2.06
C HIS A 63 15.01 -5.77 1.33
N GLY A 64 15.26 -5.81 0.01
CA GLY A 64 15.04 -7.01 -0.81
C GLY A 64 13.58 -7.30 -1.15
N LYS A 65 12.62 -6.45 -0.74
CA LYS A 65 11.20 -6.58 -1.07
C LYS A 65 10.77 -5.50 -2.06
N SER A 66 9.92 -5.89 -3.01
CA SER A 66 9.35 -4.99 -4.02
C SER A 66 7.86 -4.81 -3.78
N PHE A 67 7.40 -3.57 -3.67
CA PHE A 67 5.99 -3.27 -3.47
C PHE A 67 5.58 -2.01 -4.24
N ALA A 68 4.32 -1.94 -4.67
CA ALA A 68 3.79 -0.75 -5.32
C ALA A 68 3.41 0.29 -4.26
N PHE A 69 3.81 1.53 -4.48
CA PHE A 69 3.51 2.66 -3.61
C PHE A 69 2.94 3.81 -4.44
N GLU A 70 2.01 4.54 -3.86
CA GLU A 70 1.47 5.78 -4.42
C GLU A 70 2.04 6.93 -3.60
N ILE A 71 2.81 7.80 -4.26
CA ILE A 71 3.43 8.95 -3.61
C ILE A 71 2.35 9.98 -3.27
N PRO A 72 2.26 10.44 -2.01
CA PRO A 72 1.37 11.54 -1.69
C PRO A 72 1.89 12.84 -2.30
N LEU A 73 0.95 13.63 -2.78
CA LEU A 73 1.21 14.92 -3.42
C LEU A 73 0.80 16.06 -2.51
N ASN A 74 1.65 17.08 -2.44
CA ASN A 74 1.34 18.38 -1.87
C ASN A 74 1.45 19.43 -2.98
N ASN A 75 0.32 20.06 -3.34
CA ASN A 75 0.24 21.04 -4.42
C ASN A 75 0.85 20.58 -5.77
N GLY A 76 0.71 19.29 -6.10
CA GLY A 76 1.21 18.71 -7.35
C GLY A 76 2.71 18.39 -7.36
N THR A 77 3.38 18.50 -6.21
CA THR A 77 4.78 18.12 -5.99
C THR A 77 4.90 17.11 -4.87
N THR A 78 6.06 16.46 -4.74
CA THR A 78 6.35 15.56 -3.62
C THR A 78 7.68 15.90 -2.98
N HIS A 79 7.85 15.55 -1.71
CA HIS A 79 9.12 15.71 -1.00
C HIS A 79 10.13 14.62 -1.37
N PHE A 80 9.68 13.40 -1.69
CA PHE A 80 10.56 12.27 -1.96
C PHE A 80 10.14 11.50 -3.22
N CYS A 81 11.11 11.15 -4.08
CA CYS A 81 10.87 10.21 -5.17
C CYS A 81 10.89 8.75 -4.67
N HIS A 82 10.42 7.81 -5.50
CA HIS A 82 10.41 6.38 -5.15
C HIS A 82 11.79 5.84 -4.77
N GLU A 83 12.86 6.31 -5.42
CA GLU A 83 14.23 5.91 -5.09
C GLU A 83 14.67 6.44 -3.72
N CYS A 84 14.40 7.71 -3.41
CA CYS A 84 14.68 8.27 -2.10
C CYS A 84 13.89 7.55 -1.00
N LEU A 85 12.61 7.28 -1.23
CA LEU A 85 11.79 6.48 -0.32
C LEU A 85 12.37 5.07 -0.12
N SER A 86 12.94 4.47 -1.17
CA SER A 86 13.60 3.17 -1.11
C SER A 86 14.82 3.16 -0.19
N LEU A 87 15.61 4.25 -0.21
CA LEU A 87 16.80 4.42 0.63
C LEU A 87 16.45 4.77 2.07
N LEU A 88 15.34 5.48 2.28
CA LEU A 88 14.86 5.91 3.60
C LEU A 88 13.94 4.89 4.26
N ALA A 89 13.52 3.85 3.53
CA ALA A 89 12.66 2.81 4.06
C ALA A 89 13.33 2.10 5.24
N ILE A 90 12.58 1.94 6.32
CA ILE A 90 12.98 1.17 7.51
C ILE A 90 12.14 -0.11 7.53
N GLU A 91 12.61 -1.17 8.16
CA GLU A 91 11.83 -2.38 8.35
C GLU A 91 11.27 -2.44 9.78
N CYS A 92 9.97 -2.72 9.88
CA CYS A 92 9.30 -2.91 11.16
C CYS A 92 9.88 -4.11 11.90
N ALA A 93 10.30 -3.89 13.13
CA ALA A 93 10.90 -4.90 13.99
C ALA A 93 10.00 -6.12 14.30
N TRP A 94 8.67 -5.99 14.15
CA TRP A 94 7.72 -7.03 14.56
C TRP A 94 7.07 -7.81 13.41
N CYS A 95 6.98 -7.23 12.22
CA CYS A 95 6.24 -7.81 11.09
C CYS A 95 6.97 -7.73 9.76
N ASP A 96 8.22 -7.27 9.76
CA ASP A 96 9.09 -7.18 8.58
C ASP A 96 8.51 -6.32 7.44
N ARG A 97 7.52 -5.49 7.75
CA ARG A 97 6.91 -4.55 6.79
C ARG A 97 7.82 -3.34 6.63
N GLN A 98 7.95 -2.86 5.40
CA GLN A 98 8.61 -1.60 5.09
C GLN A 98 7.78 -0.44 5.64
N ILE A 99 8.43 0.38 6.42
CA ILE A 99 7.96 1.64 6.96
C ILE A 99 8.60 2.73 6.10
N LEU A 100 7.78 3.48 5.39
CA LEU A 100 8.23 4.64 4.63
C LEU A 100 8.23 5.89 5.52
N PHE A 101 9.00 6.91 5.11
CA PHE A 101 9.17 8.14 5.89
C PHE A 101 7.83 8.85 6.23
N GLU A 102 6.81 8.66 5.39
CA GLU A 102 5.49 9.26 5.58
C GLU A 102 4.51 8.35 6.34
N ASP A 103 4.88 7.10 6.61
CA ASP A 103 4.08 6.23 7.44
C ASP A 103 4.10 6.71 8.89
N LYS A 104 3.00 6.54 9.61
CA LYS A 104 2.99 6.71 11.06
C LYS A 104 3.89 5.65 11.69
N THR A 105 5.05 6.09 12.15
CA THR A 105 6.05 5.25 12.82
C THR A 105 5.96 5.43 14.32
N ILE A 106 6.15 4.34 15.07
CA ILE A 106 6.39 4.41 16.50
C ILE A 106 7.86 4.10 16.72
N VAL A 107 8.58 5.01 17.36
CA VAL A 107 10.01 4.87 17.67
C VAL A 107 10.15 4.51 19.13
N TYR A 108 10.86 3.42 19.39
CA TYR A 108 11.21 2.99 20.73
C TYR A 108 12.70 3.20 20.92
N GLN A 109 13.06 4.01 21.92
CA GLN A 109 14.42 4.01 22.44
C GLN A 109 14.53 2.83 23.41
N ALA A 110 15.44 1.90 23.15
CA ALA A 110 15.63 0.74 24.01
C ALA A 110 16.37 1.15 25.29
N MET A 111 15.67 1.81 26.22
CA MET A 111 16.06 1.81 27.63
C MET A 111 15.66 0.48 28.29
N ASP A 112 14.63 -0.20 27.78
CA ASP A 112 14.13 -1.49 28.24
C ASP A 112 14.41 -2.61 27.22
N ILE A 113 15.67 -3.06 27.17
CA ILE A 113 16.14 -4.17 26.32
C ILE A 113 15.35 -5.48 26.56
N CYS A 114 14.66 -5.60 27.70
CA CYS A 114 13.92 -6.79 28.11
C CYS A 114 12.69 -7.13 27.24
N LEU A 115 12.16 -6.18 26.45
CA LEU A 115 10.98 -6.40 25.59
C LEU A 115 11.33 -6.63 24.10
N VAL A 116 12.62 -6.76 23.78
CA VAL A 116 13.12 -6.88 22.40
C VAL A 116 13.19 -8.37 22.00
N PRO A 117 12.29 -8.89 21.13
CA PRO A 117 12.45 -10.22 20.56
C PRO A 117 13.86 -10.48 20.01
N LYS A 118 14.36 -11.71 20.19
CA LYS A 118 15.74 -12.13 19.85
C LYS A 118 16.17 -11.87 18.40
N ASN A 119 15.23 -11.60 17.49
CA ASN A 119 15.47 -11.43 16.05
C ASN A 119 15.08 -10.04 15.53
N ILE A 120 15.16 -8.99 16.35
CA ILE A 120 14.85 -7.63 15.91
C ILE A 120 16.02 -7.00 15.15
N LYS A 121 15.71 -6.33 14.04
CA LYS A 121 16.63 -5.41 13.37
C LYS A 121 16.76 -4.12 14.18
N LEU A 122 17.96 -3.90 14.73
CA LEU A 122 18.30 -2.69 15.46
C LEU A 122 18.72 -1.60 14.46
N TYR A 123 18.24 -0.38 14.71
CA TYR A 123 18.61 0.79 13.93
C TYR A 123 19.33 1.75 14.87
N PHE A 124 20.60 2.02 14.59
CA PHE A 124 21.56 2.68 15.49
C PHE A 124 21.82 1.87 16.78
N THR A 125 23.08 1.84 17.21
CA THR A 125 23.51 0.97 18.32
C THR A 125 23.84 1.74 19.60
N ASP A 126 23.83 3.07 19.56
CA ASP A 126 24.06 3.92 20.74
C ASP A 126 23.43 5.32 20.60
N PRO A 127 22.24 5.59 21.19
CA PRO A 127 21.37 4.63 21.84
C PRO A 127 20.70 3.69 20.82
N VAL A 128 20.24 2.52 21.28
CA VAL A 128 19.55 1.55 20.43
C VAL A 128 18.14 2.03 20.10
N TYR A 129 17.80 2.14 18.82
CA TYR A 129 16.43 2.44 18.37
C TYR A 129 15.78 1.25 17.66
N ILE A 130 14.49 1.09 17.93
CA ILE A 130 13.62 0.07 17.33
C ILE A 130 12.43 0.78 16.71
N PHE A 131 12.14 0.46 15.45
CA PHE A 131 11.05 1.08 14.70
C PHE A 131 9.87 0.11 14.54
N GLY A 132 8.68 0.58 14.90
CA GLY A 132 7.41 -0.12 14.76
C GLY A 132 6.46 0.55 13.79
N CYS A 133 5.68 -0.27 13.07
CA CYS A 133 4.61 0.22 12.21
C CYS A 133 3.27 0.20 12.96
N ASN A 134 2.37 1.12 12.62
CA ASN A 134 1.01 1.18 13.17
C ASN A 134 0.03 0.14 12.58
N HIS A 135 0.54 -1.02 12.12
CA HIS A 135 -0.31 -2.09 11.59
C HIS A 135 -0.93 -2.86 12.77
N GLU A 136 -2.20 -3.26 12.68
CA GLU A 136 -2.96 -3.90 13.79
C GLU A 136 -2.22 -5.08 14.45
N LYS A 137 -1.54 -5.90 13.63
CA LYS A 137 -0.67 -7.02 14.07
C LYS A 137 0.49 -6.59 14.99
N CYS A 138 0.89 -5.33 14.93
CA CYS A 138 1.96 -4.74 15.74
C CYS A 138 1.40 -3.91 16.90
N VAL A 139 0.29 -3.20 16.69
CA VAL A 139 -0.33 -2.31 17.70
C VAL A 139 -0.62 -3.04 19.03
N GLY A 140 -1.06 -4.30 18.98
CA GLY A 140 -1.31 -5.12 20.17
C GLY A 140 -0.07 -5.65 20.89
N ARG A 141 1.13 -5.53 20.31
CA ARG A 141 2.41 -5.92 20.95
C ARG A 141 3.07 -4.75 21.69
N HIS A 142 2.44 -3.58 21.69
CA HIS A 142 2.97 -2.35 22.28
C HIS A 142 2.47 -2.08 23.71
N ILE A 143 1.65 -2.97 24.29
CA ILE A 143 0.96 -2.78 25.59
C ILE A 143 1.23 -3.97 26.56
N ALA A 144 2.29 -4.74 26.35
CA ALA A 144 2.66 -5.85 27.24
C ALA A 144 3.99 -5.58 27.93
#